data_AF-A0A7X3VL32-F1
#
_entry.id   AF-A0A7X3VL32-F1
#
_cell.length_a   1.000
_cell.length_b   1.000
_cell.length_c   1.000
_cell.angle_alpha   90.00
_cell.angle_beta   90.00
_cell.angle_gamma   90.00
#
_symmetry.space_group_name_H-M   'P 1'
#
loop_
_entity.id
_entity.type
_entity.pdbx_description
1 polymer ?
#
loop_
_entity_poly.entity_id
_entity_poly.type
_entity_poly.pdbx_seq_one_letter_code
_entity_poly.pdbx_strand_id
1 'polypeptide(L)'
;MFRDLLSSRWFQGGLAFFLLCVGSSLLYNWHVQRTTESDMERRDRFLQGLQKQTETRSAETVNVPTENETPGLVSTPDENADTHLSDEAEALPNETETPDFADAFLPDDMGSEETPAEEVPVSPFGFGPYPELPEGWSPNTFPAASADHELQKRVRIKLISQGVNVVGTTMENDRVYPIIQGTAYVEWKSYWRPTGNVRYISNIVAHPDDMTRINAIRAEKGRVFAEADVPSDIKLVSFEEGAIDPYDFLELP
;
A
#
# COMPACT_ATOMS: atom_id res chain seq x y z
N MET A 1 3.64 5.15 66.97
CA MET A 1 4.55 5.72 65.94
C MET A 1 4.20 5.26 64.52
N PHE A 2 4.44 4.01 64.09
CA PHE A 2 4.09 3.59 62.71
C PHE A 2 2.57 3.62 62.41
N ARG A 3 1.73 3.28 63.39
CA ARG A 3 0.26 3.37 63.27
C ARG A 3 -0.24 4.80 63.05
N ASP A 4 0.41 5.79 63.68
CA ASP A 4 0.00 7.20 63.59
C ASP A 4 0.37 7.79 62.22
N LEU A 5 1.50 7.35 61.65
CA LEU A 5 1.90 7.70 60.28
C LEU A 5 0.92 7.17 59.23
N LEU A 6 0.46 5.93 59.36
CA LEU A 6 -0.48 5.30 58.42
C LEU A 6 -1.91 5.86 58.53
N SER A 7 -2.27 6.46 59.67
CA SER A 7 -3.59 7.08 59.88
C SER A 7 -3.65 8.56 59.50
N SER A 8 -2.53 9.15 59.05
CA SER A 8 -2.51 10.52 58.57
C SER A 8 -3.31 10.65 57.27
N ARG A 9 -4.29 11.57 57.25
CA ARG A 9 -5.12 11.84 56.06
C ARG A 9 -4.28 12.23 54.84
N TRP A 10 -3.17 12.93 55.07
CA TRP A 10 -2.21 13.30 54.02
C TRP A 10 -1.46 12.10 53.47
N PHE A 11 -1.06 11.17 54.34
CA PHE A 11 -0.40 9.94 53.91
C PHE A 11 -1.35 9.06 53.09
N GLN A 12 -2.60 8.90 53.54
CA GLN A 12 -3.63 8.14 52.83
C GLN A 12 -3.94 8.76 51.45
N GLY A 13 -4.07 10.09 51.38
CA GLY A 13 -4.28 10.79 50.11
C GLY A 13 -3.11 10.62 49.14
N GLY A 14 -1.87 10.77 49.63
CA GLY A 14 -0.66 10.55 48.84
C GLY A 14 -0.55 9.12 48.33
N LEU A 15 -0.85 8.13 49.18
CA LEU A 15 -0.84 6.72 48.80
C LEU A 15 -1.91 6.41 47.74
N ALA A 16 -3.13 6.93 47.89
CA ALA A 16 -4.19 6.74 46.91
C ALA A 16 -3.83 7.36 45.55
N PHE A 17 -3.27 8.57 45.54
CA PHE A 17 -2.79 9.22 44.32
C PHE A 17 -1.67 8.42 43.65
N PHE A 18 -0.70 7.94 44.44
CA PHE A 18 0.39 7.10 43.94
C PHE A 18 -0.14 5.80 43.29
N LEU A 19 -1.07 5.11 43.96
CA LEU A 19 -1.69 3.89 43.40
C LEU A 19 -2.46 4.19 42.12
N LEU A 20 -3.14 5.34 42.03
CA LEU A 20 -3.85 5.76 40.82
C LEU A 20 -2.86 5.99 39.67
N CYS A 21 -1.79 6.76 39.89
CA CYS A 21 -0.79 7.03 38.85
C CYS A 21 -0.03 5.79 38.40
N VAL A 22 0.39 4.93 39.33
CA VAL A 22 1.10 3.67 39.00
C VAL A 22 0.14 2.69 38.33
N GLY A 23 -1.07 2.53 38.87
CA GLY A 23 -2.11 1.69 38.29
C GLY A 23 -2.47 2.10 36.87
N SER A 24 -2.68 3.40 36.63
CA SER A 24 -3.00 3.90 35.28
C SER A 24 -1.86 3.70 34.30
N SER A 25 -0.61 3.92 34.74
CA SER A 25 0.59 3.73 33.90
C SER A 25 0.81 2.25 33.53
N LEU A 26 0.60 1.35 34.48
CA LEU A 26 0.67 -0.10 34.25
C LEU A 26 -0.45 -0.58 33.32
N LEU A 27 -1.67 -0.08 33.50
CA LEU A 27 -2.82 -0.45 32.68
C LEU A 27 -2.68 0.08 31.25
N TYR A 28 -2.16 1.31 31.10
CA TYR A 28 -1.80 1.87 29.80
C TYR A 28 -0.72 1.03 29.10
N ASN A 29 0.37 0.70 29.81
CA ASN A 29 1.44 -0.11 29.23
C ASN A 29 0.94 -1.50 28.82
N TRP A 30 0.12 -2.14 29.65
CA TRP A 30 -0.51 -3.42 29.33
C TRP A 30 -1.42 -3.34 28.10
N HIS A 31 -2.21 -2.26 27.99
CA HIS A 31 -3.07 -2.03 26.83
C HIS A 31 -2.26 -1.85 25.54
N VAL A 32 -1.25 -0.97 25.55
CA VAL A 32 -0.34 -0.74 24.42
C VAL A 32 0.35 -2.04 24.01
N GLN A 33 0.89 -2.78 24.98
CA GLN A 33 1.57 -4.04 24.70
C GLN A 33 0.66 -5.06 24.03
N ARG A 34 -0.60 -5.19 24.49
CA ARG A 34 -1.57 -6.10 23.86
C ARG A 34 -1.95 -5.69 22.45
N THR A 35 -2.16 -4.39 22.21
CA THR A 35 -2.48 -3.91 20.86
C THR A 35 -1.32 -4.14 19.91
N THR A 36 -0.09 -3.89 20.37
CA THR A 36 1.12 -4.10 19.57
C THR A 36 1.34 -5.59 19.25
N GLU A 37 1.13 -6.49 20.21
CA GLU A 37 1.30 -7.93 20.00
C GLU A 37 0.30 -8.48 18.97
N SER A 38 -0.97 -8.08 19.06
CA SER A 38 -1.98 -8.51 18.07
C SER A 38 -1.69 -7.98 16.67
N ASP A 39 -1.14 -6.77 16.57
CA ASP A 39 -0.77 -6.17 15.29
C ASP A 39 0.44 -6.88 14.68
N MET A 40 1.44 -7.25 15.51
CA MET A 40 2.58 -8.06 15.08
C MET A 40 2.15 -9.43 14.56
N GLU A 41 1.26 -10.14 15.27
CA GLU A 41 0.77 -11.44 14.81
C GLU A 41 -0.01 -11.37 13.49
N ARG A 42 -0.83 -10.32 13.31
CA ARG A 42 -1.58 -10.12 12.06
C ARG A 42 -0.63 -9.83 10.91
N ARG A 43 0.34 -8.95 11.13
CA ARG A 43 1.39 -8.63 10.17
C ARG A 43 2.19 -9.88 9.79
N ASP A 44 2.60 -10.67 10.76
CA ASP A 44 3.39 -11.88 10.50
C ASP A 44 2.58 -12.91 9.71
N ARG A 45 1.28 -13.07 10.03
CA ARG A 45 0.35 -13.88 9.22
C ARG A 45 0.21 -13.36 7.80
N PHE A 46 0.09 -12.05 7.62
CA PHE A 46 -0.01 -11.41 6.31
C PHE A 46 1.27 -11.64 5.48
N LEU A 47 2.44 -11.38 6.05
CA LEU A 47 3.73 -11.59 5.38
C LEU A 47 3.96 -13.07 5.05
N GLN A 48 3.58 -14.00 5.94
CA GLN A 48 3.61 -15.43 5.63
C GLN A 48 2.64 -15.80 4.49
N GLY A 49 1.49 -15.14 4.40
CA GLY A 49 0.56 -15.29 3.30
C GLY A 49 1.18 -14.89 1.96
N LEU A 50 1.84 -13.73 1.92
CA LEU A 50 2.58 -13.27 0.73
C LEU A 50 3.68 -14.25 0.34
N GLN A 51 4.49 -14.69 1.31
CA GLN A 51 5.57 -15.65 1.05
C GLN A 51 5.05 -16.95 0.43
N LYS A 52 3.96 -17.52 0.98
CA LYS A 52 3.35 -18.76 0.44
C LYS A 52 2.84 -18.58 -0.98
N GLN A 53 2.28 -17.42 -1.31
CA GLN A 53 1.82 -17.12 -2.66
C GLN A 53 3.01 -17.06 -3.64
N THR A 54 4.11 -16.43 -3.24
CA THR A 54 5.35 -16.37 -4.04
C THR A 54 5.96 -17.75 -4.25
N GLU A 55 6.02 -18.60 -3.21
CA GLU A 55 6.54 -19.97 -3.32
C GLU A 55 5.70 -20.84 -4.26
N THR A 56 4.37 -20.75 -4.16
CA THR A 56 3.46 -21.50 -5.03
C THR A 56 3.66 -21.12 -6.50
N ARG A 57 3.80 -19.80 -6.78
CA ARG A 57 4.05 -19.31 -8.14
C ARG A 57 5.42 -19.73 -8.66
N SER A 58 6.47 -19.67 -7.83
CA SER A 58 7.82 -20.07 -8.23
C SER A 58 7.95 -21.57 -8.54
N ALA A 59 7.13 -22.42 -7.91
CA ALA A 59 7.12 -23.86 -8.19
C ALA A 59 6.41 -24.21 -9.51
N GLU A 60 5.41 -23.42 -9.91
CA GLU A 60 4.65 -23.63 -11.14
C GLU A 60 5.47 -23.27 -12.40
N THR A 61 6.35 -22.26 -12.31
CA THR A 61 7.22 -21.85 -13.43
C THR A 61 8.36 -22.82 -13.76
N VAL A 62 8.67 -23.80 -12.90
CA VAL A 62 9.77 -24.77 -13.12
C VAL A 62 9.33 -26.03 -13.88
N ASN A 63 8.01 -26.25 -14.05
CA ASN A 63 7.46 -27.45 -14.67
C ASN A 63 6.99 -27.26 -16.13
N VAL A 64 7.46 -26.24 -16.85
CA VAL A 64 7.26 -26.17 -18.31
C VAL A 64 8.43 -26.88 -19.00
N PRO A 65 8.22 -28.05 -19.63
CA PRO A 65 9.26 -28.69 -20.43
C PRO A 65 9.62 -27.77 -21.61
N THR A 66 10.88 -27.34 -21.66
CA THR A 66 11.43 -26.67 -22.84
C THR A 66 11.60 -27.71 -23.94
N GLU A 67 10.59 -27.86 -24.79
CA GLU A 67 10.74 -28.52 -26.09
C GLU A 67 11.32 -27.52 -27.08
N ASN A 68 12.57 -27.76 -27.47
CA ASN A 68 13.22 -27.14 -28.61
C ASN A 68 12.68 -27.76 -29.91
N GLU A 69 12.10 -26.97 -30.80
CA GLU A 69 12.17 -27.21 -32.26
C GLU A 69 12.21 -25.86 -33.02
N THR A 70 13.32 -25.63 -33.74
CA THR A 70 13.41 -24.70 -34.89
C THR A 70 12.98 -25.48 -36.15
N PRO A 71 12.33 -24.90 -37.19
CA PRO A 71 13.11 -24.22 -38.24
C PRO A 71 12.37 -23.11 -39.05
N GLY A 72 13.14 -22.06 -39.40
CA GLY A 72 13.14 -21.37 -40.71
C GLY A 72 11.86 -20.73 -41.26
N LEU A 73 11.85 -19.40 -41.39
CA LEU A 73 11.13 -18.74 -42.48
C LEU A 73 11.80 -17.44 -42.95
N VAL A 74 11.66 -17.26 -44.26
CA VAL A 74 12.30 -16.34 -45.20
C VAL A 74 12.03 -14.86 -44.88
N SER A 75 13.07 -14.02 -44.94
CA SER A 75 12.91 -12.56 -45.02
C SER A 75 12.85 -12.11 -46.47
N THR A 76 11.69 -11.59 -46.87
CA THR A 76 11.52 -10.70 -48.03
C THR A 76 11.13 -9.31 -47.52
N PRO A 77 11.67 -8.21 -48.07
CA PRO A 77 11.32 -6.84 -47.69
C PRO A 77 10.27 -6.27 -48.65
N ASP A 78 9.26 -5.57 -48.12
CA ASP A 78 8.48 -4.54 -48.82
C ASP A 78 7.84 -3.66 -47.73
N GLU A 79 8.19 -2.38 -47.64
CA GLU A 79 7.66 -1.27 -48.45
C GLU A 79 6.19 -0.98 -48.12
N ASN A 80 5.96 0.09 -47.33
CA ASN A 80 4.75 0.94 -47.30
C ASN A 80 5.04 2.08 -46.30
N ALA A 81 5.31 3.29 -46.78
CA ALA A 81 4.34 4.29 -47.26
C ALA A 81 4.00 5.27 -46.14
N ASP A 82 4.65 6.43 -46.23
CA ASP A 82 4.41 7.64 -45.45
C ASP A 82 2.93 8.03 -45.44
N THR A 83 2.40 8.44 -44.28
CA THR A 83 1.12 9.17 -44.21
C THR A 83 1.27 10.39 -43.31
N HIS A 84 1.51 11.50 -44.00
CA HIS A 84 0.96 12.86 -43.85
C HIS A 84 0.78 13.48 -42.46
N LEU A 85 1.53 14.56 -42.26
CA LEU A 85 1.50 15.51 -41.15
C LEU A 85 0.87 16.82 -41.66
N SER A 86 0.04 17.46 -40.82
CA SER A 86 -0.28 18.91 -40.78
C SER A 86 -1.01 19.50 -42.01
N ASP A 87 -1.82 20.55 -41.95
CA ASP A 87 -2.32 21.43 -40.89
C ASP A 87 -3.54 22.17 -41.49
N GLU A 88 -4.16 23.01 -40.66
CA GLU A 88 -4.71 24.33 -41.04
C GLU A 88 -6.22 24.54 -40.86
N ALA A 89 -6.47 25.68 -40.23
CA ALA A 89 -7.68 26.20 -39.61
C ALA A 89 -8.58 26.93 -40.61
N GLU A 90 -9.86 27.14 -40.23
CA GLU A 90 -10.41 28.47 -39.94
C GLU A 90 -11.95 28.48 -39.83
N ALA A 91 -12.40 29.41 -38.98
CA ALA A 91 -13.65 30.18 -39.07
C ALA A 91 -15.01 29.56 -38.66
N LEU A 92 -15.48 30.03 -37.49
CA LEU A 92 -16.88 30.33 -37.19
C LEU A 92 -17.45 31.37 -38.18
N PRO A 93 -18.78 31.38 -38.42
CA PRO A 93 -19.59 32.37 -37.70
C PRO A 93 -20.95 31.85 -37.20
N ASN A 94 -21.24 32.24 -35.96
CA ASN A 94 -22.50 32.71 -35.38
C ASN A 94 -23.72 32.78 -36.31
N GLU A 95 -24.85 32.15 -35.94
CA GLU A 95 -26.19 32.76 -35.99
C GLU A 95 -27.10 32.16 -34.90
N THR A 96 -27.96 33.04 -34.40
CA THR A 96 -28.77 32.98 -33.20
C THR A 96 -30.22 32.67 -33.60
N GLU A 97 -30.88 31.66 -33.04
CA GLU A 97 -32.35 31.61 -33.04
C GLU A 97 -32.91 30.63 -31.99
N THR A 98 -33.50 31.19 -30.94
CA THR A 98 -34.66 30.68 -30.19
C THR A 98 -35.54 31.92 -29.92
N PRO A 99 -36.85 31.83 -29.61
CA PRO A 99 -37.67 30.65 -29.32
C PRO A 99 -39.04 30.65 -30.07
N ASP A 100 -39.88 29.63 -29.81
CA ASP A 100 -41.25 29.76 -29.28
C ASP A 100 -42.24 28.68 -29.80
N PHE A 101 -43.27 28.45 -28.97
CA PHE A 101 -44.52 27.71 -29.14
C PHE A 101 -44.62 26.27 -28.62
N ALA A 102 -44.99 26.22 -27.33
CA ALA A 102 -46.32 25.82 -26.87
C ALA A 102 -46.78 24.34 -26.99
N ASP A 103 -47.09 23.82 -25.81
CA ASP A 103 -48.34 23.11 -25.48
C ASP A 103 -48.47 21.63 -25.89
N ALA A 104 -48.08 20.76 -24.96
CA ALA A 104 -48.72 19.46 -24.79
C ALA A 104 -48.66 19.06 -23.31
N PHE A 105 -49.64 19.54 -22.55
CA PHE A 105 -50.04 18.92 -21.28
C PHE A 105 -50.54 17.48 -21.55
N LEU A 106 -49.81 16.49 -21.06
CA LEU A 106 -50.35 15.15 -20.79
C LEU A 106 -49.93 14.74 -19.37
N PRO A 107 -50.87 14.61 -18.42
CA PRO A 107 -50.65 13.88 -17.20
C PRO A 107 -51.22 12.47 -17.42
N ASP A 108 -50.34 11.47 -17.53
CA ASP A 108 -50.58 10.09 -17.07
C ASP A 108 -49.45 9.19 -17.58
N ASP A 109 -48.36 9.15 -16.83
CA ASP A 109 -47.73 7.87 -16.53
C ASP A 109 -47.01 8.04 -15.19
N MET A 110 -47.57 7.48 -14.12
CA MET A 110 -46.82 7.24 -12.89
C MET A 110 -45.82 6.11 -13.19
N GLY A 111 -44.82 6.44 -14.00
CA GLY A 111 -43.57 5.71 -14.03
C GLY A 111 -43.02 5.77 -12.62
N SER A 112 -42.85 4.59 -12.03
CA SER A 112 -42.07 4.38 -10.83
C SER A 112 -40.85 5.30 -10.89
N GLU A 113 -40.72 6.23 -9.94
CA GLU A 113 -39.46 6.91 -9.69
C GLU A 113 -38.44 5.81 -9.34
N GLU A 114 -37.82 5.23 -10.36
CA GLU A 114 -36.47 4.74 -10.23
C GLU A 114 -35.66 5.98 -9.85
N THR A 115 -35.44 6.15 -8.55
CA THR A 115 -34.34 6.97 -8.05
C THR A 115 -33.16 6.72 -8.97
N PRO A 116 -32.62 7.77 -9.65
CA PRO A 116 -31.46 7.61 -10.51
C PRO A 116 -30.42 6.86 -9.70
N ALA A 117 -30.05 5.65 -10.14
CA ALA A 117 -28.96 4.93 -9.51
C ALA A 117 -27.77 5.91 -9.53
N GLU A 118 -27.34 6.37 -8.36
CA GLU A 118 -26.18 7.24 -8.26
C GLU A 118 -25.05 6.55 -9.05
N GLU A 119 -24.65 7.16 -10.16
CA GLU A 119 -23.64 6.58 -11.04
C GLU A 119 -22.37 6.39 -10.21
N VAL A 120 -22.08 5.13 -9.87
CA VAL A 120 -20.92 4.80 -9.06
C VAL A 120 -19.68 5.24 -9.84
N PRO A 121 -18.82 6.09 -9.27
CA PRO A 121 -17.68 6.61 -9.99
C PRO A 121 -16.72 5.47 -10.38
N VAL A 122 -16.34 5.45 -11.66
CA VAL A 122 -15.50 4.41 -12.27
C VAL A 122 -14.10 4.94 -12.53
N SER A 123 -13.11 4.06 -12.40
CA SER A 123 -11.72 4.36 -12.75
C SER A 123 -11.56 4.80 -14.21
N PRO A 124 -10.84 5.91 -14.48
CA PRO A 124 -10.46 6.27 -15.84
C PRO A 124 -9.40 5.34 -16.44
N PHE A 125 -8.76 4.48 -15.63
CA PHE A 125 -7.69 3.57 -16.05
C PHE A 125 -8.19 2.15 -16.33
N GLY A 126 -9.50 1.90 -16.28
CA GLY A 126 -10.08 0.59 -16.59
C GLY A 126 -10.11 -0.40 -15.43
N PHE A 127 -9.79 0.01 -14.19
CA PHE A 127 -9.83 -0.85 -13.01
C PHE A 127 -11.24 -1.06 -12.41
N GLY A 128 -12.29 -0.66 -13.14
CA GLY A 128 -13.67 -0.74 -12.67
C GLY A 128 -14.04 0.30 -11.60
N PRO A 129 -15.17 0.10 -10.89
CA PRO A 129 -15.64 1.00 -9.84
C PRO A 129 -14.61 1.24 -8.74
N TYR A 130 -14.64 2.40 -8.12
CA TYR A 130 -13.78 2.66 -6.96
C TYR A 130 -14.20 1.81 -5.75
N PRO A 131 -13.23 1.31 -4.95
CA PRO A 131 -13.55 0.58 -3.74
C PRO A 131 -14.15 1.51 -2.69
N GLU A 132 -14.90 0.93 -1.74
CA GLU A 132 -15.39 1.65 -0.58
C GLU A 132 -14.22 2.21 0.24
N LEU A 133 -14.32 3.50 0.61
CA LEU A 133 -13.29 4.18 1.37
C LEU A 133 -13.38 3.82 2.87
N PRO A 134 -12.25 3.62 3.57
CA PRO A 134 -12.26 3.44 5.01
C PRO A 134 -12.86 4.66 5.74
N GLU A 135 -13.36 4.44 6.95
CA GLU A 135 -13.95 5.51 7.76
C GLU A 135 -12.96 6.67 7.96
N GLY A 136 -13.45 7.91 7.80
CA GLY A 136 -12.65 9.13 7.95
C GLY A 136 -11.83 9.53 6.72
N TRP A 137 -11.86 8.76 5.63
CA TRP A 137 -11.18 9.12 4.39
C TRP A 137 -12.01 10.09 3.55
N SER A 138 -11.33 11.01 2.87
CA SER A 138 -11.98 12.01 2.01
C SER A 138 -12.46 11.37 0.70
N PRO A 139 -13.67 11.72 0.20
CA PRO A 139 -14.11 11.33 -1.15
C PRO A 139 -13.13 11.74 -2.26
N ASN A 140 -12.36 12.82 -2.04
CA ASN A 140 -11.32 13.30 -2.95
C ASN A 140 -10.07 12.37 -3.00
N THR A 141 -10.12 11.21 -2.34
CA THR A 141 -9.11 10.15 -2.48
C THR A 141 -9.00 9.70 -3.94
N PHE A 142 -10.10 9.75 -4.69
CA PHE A 142 -10.12 9.52 -6.13
C PHE A 142 -10.58 10.80 -6.86
N PRO A 143 -10.21 11.00 -8.14
CA PRO A 143 -9.37 10.13 -8.98
C PRO A 143 -7.87 10.18 -8.60
N ALA A 144 -7.09 9.21 -9.09
CA ALA A 144 -5.64 9.21 -8.93
C ALA A 144 -4.94 9.92 -10.10
N ALA A 145 -3.71 10.39 -9.86
CA ALA A 145 -2.91 11.09 -10.87
C ALA A 145 -2.38 10.17 -12.00
N SER A 146 -2.29 8.86 -11.74
CA SER A 146 -1.83 7.85 -12.69
C SER A 146 -2.44 6.48 -12.33
N ALA A 147 -2.38 5.54 -13.26
CA ALA A 147 -2.81 4.16 -13.06
C ALA A 147 -2.09 3.51 -11.87
N ASP A 148 -0.75 3.63 -11.81
CA ASP A 148 0.08 3.13 -10.71
C ASP A 148 -0.31 3.70 -9.35
N HIS A 149 -0.64 5.00 -9.30
CA HIS A 149 -1.08 5.65 -8.09
C HIS A 149 -2.48 5.16 -7.67
N GLU A 150 -3.35 4.84 -8.64
CA GLU A 150 -4.64 4.22 -8.34
C GLU A 150 -4.47 2.81 -7.77
N LEU A 151 -3.63 1.98 -8.39
CA LEU A 151 -3.34 0.62 -7.91
C LEU A 151 -2.80 0.64 -6.49
N GLN A 152 -1.84 1.53 -6.20
CA GLN A 152 -1.33 1.76 -4.83
C GLN A 152 -2.45 2.11 -3.83
N LYS A 153 -3.35 3.04 -4.18
CA LYS A 153 -4.50 3.41 -3.33
C LYS A 153 -5.45 2.24 -3.12
N ARG A 154 -5.80 1.50 -4.19
CA ARG A 154 -6.69 0.33 -4.11
C ARG A 154 -6.08 -0.79 -3.24
N VAL A 155 -4.80 -1.10 -3.42
CA VAL A 155 -4.07 -2.06 -2.57
C VAL A 155 -4.09 -1.61 -1.12
N ARG A 156 -3.79 -0.32 -0.85
CA ARG A 156 -3.85 0.23 0.50
C ARG A 156 -5.24 0.09 1.14
N ILE A 157 -6.30 0.40 0.40
CA ILE A 157 -7.68 0.29 0.88
C ILE A 157 -8.03 -1.18 1.20
N LYS A 158 -7.70 -2.13 0.30
CA LYS A 158 -7.94 -3.57 0.52
C LYS A 158 -7.14 -4.10 1.72
N LEU A 159 -5.92 -3.62 1.94
CA LEU A 159 -5.13 -3.97 3.13
C LEU A 159 -5.77 -3.44 4.43
N ILE A 160 -6.24 -2.19 4.43
CA ILE A 160 -6.91 -1.59 5.59
C ILE A 160 -8.22 -2.33 5.89
N SER A 161 -9.02 -2.68 4.88
CA SER A 161 -10.26 -3.42 5.08
C SER A 161 -10.03 -4.85 5.60
N GLN A 162 -8.87 -5.44 5.29
CA GLN A 162 -8.40 -6.70 5.89
C GLN A 162 -7.80 -6.52 7.31
N GLY A 163 -7.77 -5.29 7.84
CA GLY A 163 -7.27 -4.98 9.17
C GLY A 163 -5.74 -4.92 9.27
N VAL A 164 -5.04 -4.72 8.16
CA VAL A 164 -3.60 -4.48 8.12
C VAL A 164 -3.34 -2.98 8.26
N ASN A 165 -2.60 -2.58 9.30
CA ASN A 165 -2.29 -1.19 9.55
C ASN A 165 -1.16 -0.71 8.62
N VAL A 166 -1.54 0.00 7.55
CA VAL A 166 -0.63 0.55 6.54
C VAL A 166 -0.67 2.08 6.50
N VAL A 167 0.50 2.70 6.69
CA VAL A 167 0.61 4.17 6.66
C VAL A 167 0.66 4.68 5.21
N GLY A 168 1.14 3.86 4.29
CA GLY A 168 1.20 4.17 2.88
C GLY A 168 1.60 2.95 2.06
N THR A 169 1.89 3.19 0.80
CA THR A 169 2.40 2.20 -0.16
C THR A 169 3.44 2.88 -1.03
N THR A 170 4.39 2.13 -1.53
CA THR A 170 5.25 2.55 -2.64
C THR A 170 5.14 1.52 -3.76
N MET A 171 5.44 1.92 -4.99
CA MET A 171 5.51 1.01 -6.14
C MET A 171 6.92 0.99 -6.71
N GLU A 172 7.45 -0.20 -6.96
CA GLU A 172 8.75 -0.42 -7.60
C GLU A 172 8.67 -1.67 -8.47
N ASN A 173 9.05 -1.57 -9.75
CA ASN A 173 8.98 -2.65 -10.75
C ASN A 173 7.59 -3.31 -10.83
N ASP A 174 6.53 -2.50 -10.97
CA ASP A 174 5.12 -2.94 -11.05
C ASP A 174 4.60 -3.70 -9.82
N ARG A 175 5.37 -3.70 -8.71
CA ARG A 175 4.99 -4.31 -7.44
C ARG A 175 4.68 -3.24 -6.42
N VAL A 176 3.66 -3.49 -5.61
CA VAL A 176 3.28 -2.62 -4.50
C VAL A 176 3.90 -3.13 -3.20
N TYR A 177 4.51 -2.22 -2.44
CA TYR A 177 5.11 -2.48 -1.14
C TYR A 177 4.38 -1.66 -0.08
N PRO A 178 3.61 -2.30 0.82
CA PRO A 178 2.89 -1.60 1.86
C PRO A 178 3.83 -1.14 2.98
N ILE A 179 3.75 0.12 3.38
CA ILE A 179 4.59 0.68 4.45
C ILE A 179 3.97 0.31 5.79
N ILE A 180 4.45 -0.78 6.39
CA ILE A 180 4.01 -1.35 7.66
C ILE A 180 5.08 -1.12 8.73
N GLN A 181 4.66 -0.69 9.93
CA GLN A 181 5.57 -0.51 11.05
C GLN A 181 6.22 -1.82 11.51
N GLY A 182 7.52 -1.76 11.81
CA GLY A 182 8.38 -2.88 12.16
C GLY A 182 8.68 -3.81 10.99
N THR A 183 8.47 -3.39 9.74
CA THR A 183 8.90 -4.13 8.54
C THR A 183 9.74 -3.22 7.66
N ALA A 184 10.87 -3.76 7.19
CA ALA A 184 11.72 -3.09 6.22
C ALA A 184 11.96 -4.00 5.03
N TYR A 185 11.55 -3.53 3.85
CA TYR A 185 11.86 -4.16 2.57
C TYR A 185 13.28 -3.80 2.18
N VAL A 186 14.10 -4.81 1.93
CA VAL A 186 15.55 -4.63 1.70
C VAL A 186 15.99 -5.31 0.41
N GLU A 187 16.78 -4.59 -0.37
CA GLU A 187 17.51 -5.15 -1.50
C GLU A 187 18.91 -5.47 -1.02
N TRP A 188 19.31 -6.73 -1.16
CA TRP A 188 20.62 -7.19 -0.77
C TRP A 188 21.53 -7.26 -1.98
N LYS A 189 22.65 -6.54 -1.93
CA LYS A 189 23.75 -6.71 -2.88
C LYS A 189 24.92 -7.37 -2.17
N SER A 190 25.75 -8.05 -2.94
CA SER A 190 26.96 -8.68 -2.44
C SER A 190 28.16 -8.29 -3.29
N TYR A 191 29.32 -8.21 -2.67
CA TYR A 191 30.57 -7.98 -3.39
C TYR A 191 31.69 -8.78 -2.72
N TRP A 192 32.61 -9.23 -3.56
CA TRP A 192 33.72 -10.05 -3.13
C TRP A 192 34.82 -9.19 -2.51
N ARG A 193 35.27 -9.54 -1.30
CA ARG A 193 36.52 -9.06 -0.69
C ARG A 193 37.49 -10.24 -0.54
N PRO A 194 38.81 -9.99 -0.39
CA PRO A 194 39.77 -11.04 -0.06
C PRO A 194 39.42 -11.84 1.21
N THR A 195 38.64 -11.24 2.13
CA THR A 195 38.16 -11.87 3.37
C THR A 195 36.87 -12.67 3.19
N GLY A 196 36.26 -12.70 2.00
CA GLY A 196 35.00 -13.38 1.70
C GLY A 196 33.94 -12.48 1.04
N ASN A 197 32.78 -13.07 0.73
CA ASN A 197 31.64 -12.34 0.19
C ASN A 197 30.98 -11.49 1.28
N VAL A 198 30.81 -10.20 1.04
CA VAL A 198 30.15 -9.28 1.97
C VAL A 198 28.81 -8.87 1.38
N ARG A 199 27.74 -9.15 2.13
CA ARG A 199 26.36 -8.74 1.80
C ARG A 199 26.05 -7.40 2.49
N TYR A 200 25.43 -6.49 1.76
CA TYR A 200 25.04 -5.17 2.24
C TYR A 200 23.67 -4.76 1.70
N ILE A 201 22.99 -3.87 2.41
CA ILE A 201 21.69 -3.33 2.01
C ILE A 201 21.92 -2.21 0.99
N SER A 202 21.52 -2.43 -0.26
CA SER A 202 21.63 -1.43 -1.33
C SER A 202 20.43 -0.50 -1.39
N ASN A 203 19.24 -1.03 -1.15
CA ASN A 203 17.99 -0.28 -1.08
C ASN A 203 17.21 -0.71 0.17
N ILE A 204 16.50 0.23 0.79
CA ILE A 204 15.65 -0.03 1.94
C ILE A 204 14.42 0.86 1.93
N VAL A 205 13.25 0.25 2.11
CA VAL A 205 11.96 0.92 2.29
C VAL A 205 11.36 0.44 3.60
N ALA A 206 11.03 1.36 4.50
CA ALA A 206 10.46 1.04 5.81
C ALA A 206 9.52 2.16 6.26
N HIS A 207 8.80 1.92 7.35
CA HIS A 207 8.05 2.97 8.04
C HIS A 207 8.96 4.16 8.43
N PRO A 208 8.51 5.42 8.36
CA PRO A 208 9.35 6.59 8.65
C PRO A 208 10.08 6.54 10.00
N ASP A 209 9.41 6.06 11.05
CA ASP A 209 10.02 5.93 12.39
C ASP A 209 11.14 4.88 12.42
N ASP A 210 10.91 3.74 11.76
CA ASP A 210 11.90 2.66 11.65
C ASP A 210 13.08 3.08 10.78
N MET A 211 12.80 3.76 9.67
CA MET A 211 13.81 4.33 8.80
C MET A 211 14.68 5.35 9.54
N THR A 212 14.08 6.17 10.40
CA THR A 212 14.82 7.13 11.24
C THR A 212 15.77 6.41 12.20
N ARG A 213 15.30 5.36 12.88
CA ARG A 213 16.12 4.53 13.78
C ARG A 213 17.27 3.84 13.03
N ILE A 214 16.97 3.22 11.88
CA ILE A 214 17.96 2.56 11.03
C ILE A 214 19.01 3.55 10.53
N ASN A 215 18.59 4.73 10.07
CA ASN A 215 19.51 5.75 9.57
C ASN A 215 20.44 6.31 10.66
N ALA A 216 19.95 6.45 11.90
CA ALA A 216 20.79 6.85 13.03
C ALA A 216 21.93 5.83 13.28
N ILE A 217 21.61 4.53 13.30
CA ILE A 217 22.60 3.46 13.47
C ILE A 217 23.54 3.40 12.26
N ARG A 218 23.00 3.56 11.04
CA ARG A 218 23.79 3.60 9.81
C ARG A 218 24.75 4.79 9.78
N ALA A 219 24.36 5.94 10.31
CA ALA A 219 25.23 7.12 10.41
C ALA A 219 26.38 6.88 11.40
N GLU A 220 26.14 6.18 12.51
CA GLU A 220 27.16 5.82 13.49
C GLU A 220 28.14 4.75 12.95
N LYS A 221 27.62 3.68 12.33
CA LYS A 221 28.43 2.56 11.82
C LYS A 221 29.06 2.86 10.45
N GLY A 222 28.47 3.74 9.65
CA GLY A 222 28.92 4.01 8.29
C GLY A 222 28.93 2.76 7.41
N ARG A 223 30.10 2.42 6.85
CA ARG A 223 30.26 1.31 5.89
C ARG A 223 30.22 -0.09 6.50
N VAL A 224 30.26 -0.21 7.83
CA VAL A 224 30.18 -1.50 8.54
C VAL A 224 28.77 -1.85 9.00
N PHE A 225 27.77 -1.05 8.65
CA PHE A 225 26.36 -1.36 8.91
C PHE A 225 25.96 -2.70 8.25
N ALA A 226 25.54 -3.65 9.09
CA ALA A 226 25.16 -5.01 8.71
C ALA A 226 23.74 -5.34 9.15
N GLU A 227 23.24 -6.51 8.71
CA GLU A 227 21.93 -7.03 9.10
C GLU A 227 21.72 -7.06 10.62
N ALA A 228 22.75 -7.49 11.36
CA ALA A 228 22.72 -7.58 12.82
C ALA A 228 22.64 -6.22 13.54
N ASP A 229 22.89 -5.11 12.83
CA ASP A 229 22.74 -3.76 13.37
C ASP A 229 21.30 -3.24 13.25
N VAL A 230 20.44 -3.89 12.47
CA VAL A 230 19.02 -3.54 12.38
C VAL A 230 18.34 -3.93 13.72
N PRO A 231 17.56 -3.03 14.33
CA PRO A 231 16.81 -3.35 15.54
C PRO A 231 15.99 -4.63 15.39
N SER A 232 16.06 -5.52 16.37
CA SER A 232 15.47 -6.87 16.30
C SER A 232 13.93 -6.87 16.21
N ASP A 233 13.29 -5.75 16.54
CA ASP A 233 11.84 -5.54 16.38
C ASP A 233 11.42 -5.22 14.94
N ILE A 234 12.39 -4.90 14.06
CA ILE A 234 12.16 -4.64 12.64
C ILE A 234 12.46 -5.91 11.85
N LYS A 235 11.42 -6.50 11.27
CA LYS A 235 11.56 -7.64 10.36
C LYS A 235 12.12 -7.17 9.02
N LEU A 236 13.25 -7.74 8.61
CA LEU A 236 13.78 -7.57 7.26
C LEU A 236 13.11 -8.55 6.31
N VAL A 237 12.55 -8.03 5.23
CA VAL A 237 11.88 -8.80 4.17
C VAL A 237 12.55 -8.43 2.86
N SER A 238 12.86 -9.39 1.99
CA SER A 238 13.39 -9.02 0.66
C SER A 238 12.31 -8.33 -0.17
N PHE A 239 12.69 -7.46 -1.11
CA PHE A 239 11.70 -6.91 -2.06
C PHE A 239 10.96 -8.04 -2.80
N GLU A 240 11.63 -9.13 -3.17
CA GLU A 240 10.98 -10.28 -3.83
C GLU A 240 9.91 -10.96 -2.95
N GLU A 241 10.15 -11.10 -1.65
CA GLU A 241 9.21 -11.72 -0.71
C GLU A 241 8.05 -10.78 -0.35
N GLY A 242 8.33 -9.48 -0.25
CA GLY A 242 7.38 -8.47 0.18
C GLY A 242 6.55 -7.83 -0.94
N ALA A 243 6.82 -8.19 -2.19
CA ALA A 243 6.17 -7.64 -3.37
C ALA A 243 4.72 -8.11 -3.50
N ILE A 244 3.78 -7.15 -3.61
CA ILE A 244 2.40 -7.43 -3.98
C ILE A 244 2.24 -7.22 -5.48
N ASP A 245 1.73 -8.24 -6.18
CA ASP A 245 1.15 -8.05 -7.51
C ASP A 245 -0.18 -7.30 -7.36
N PRO A 246 -0.29 -6.03 -7.78
CA PRO A 246 -1.54 -5.30 -7.58
C PRO A 246 -2.70 -5.92 -8.38
N TYR A 247 -2.44 -6.54 -9.53
CA TYR A 247 -3.50 -7.13 -10.36
C TYR A 247 -4.04 -8.40 -9.72
N ASP A 248 -3.15 -9.35 -9.37
CA ASP A 248 -3.56 -10.59 -8.70
C ASP A 248 -4.20 -10.28 -7.33
N PHE A 249 -3.62 -9.36 -6.56
CA PHE A 249 -4.11 -9.04 -5.22
C PHE A 249 -5.47 -8.33 -5.24
N LEU A 250 -5.75 -7.50 -6.24
CA LEU A 250 -7.02 -6.81 -6.39
C LEU A 250 -8.05 -7.59 -7.23
N GLU A 251 -7.66 -8.74 -7.80
CA GLU A 251 -8.50 -9.54 -8.71
C GLU A 251 -8.92 -8.73 -9.95
N LEU A 252 -7.98 -7.95 -10.49
CA LEU A 252 -8.18 -7.14 -11.70
C LEU A 252 -7.85 -7.95 -12.97
N PRO A 253 -8.51 -7.64 -14.10
CA PRO A 253 -8.27 -8.29 -15.39
C PRO A 253 -6.91 -7.94 -16.00
#